data_AF-A0A9Q9Y8L9-F1
#
_entry.id   AF-A0A9Q9Y8L9-F1
#
_cell.length_a   1.000
_cell.length_b   1.000
_cell.length_c   1.000
_cell.angle_alpha   90.00
_cell.angle_beta   90.00
_cell.angle_gamma   90.00
#
_symmetry.space_group_name_H-M   'P 1'
#
loop_
_entity.id
_entity.type
_entity.pdbx_description
1 polymer ?
#
loop_
_entity_poly.entity_id
_entity_poly.type
_entity_poly.pdbx_seq_one_letter_code
_entity_poly.pdbx_strand_id
1 'polypeptide(L)'
;MMHRSGIYHHYEDMENMVEVLELGLWEGKASMVLLLPFHVESLARLHCLLTKDRVEKWLGKMSSTSMALSLPRTKISSTISLQCFPYRLMTLLASQTFVLLQGLGPERDNILG
;
A
#
# COMPACT_ATOMS: atom_id res chain seq x y z
N MET A 1 -9.83 16.68 -18.51
CA MET A 1 -10.26 15.54 -17.67
C MET A 1 -10.34 14.28 -18.52
N MET A 2 -9.98 13.11 -17.98
CA MET A 2 -10.32 11.82 -18.57
C MET A 2 -11.68 11.40 -18.03
N HIS A 3 -12.62 11.09 -18.91
CA HIS A 3 -13.95 10.64 -18.53
C HIS A 3 -14.26 9.34 -19.25
N ARG A 4 -14.63 8.29 -18.51
CA ARG A 4 -15.02 6.99 -19.07
C ARG A 4 -16.08 6.34 -18.21
N SER A 5 -17.09 5.76 -18.86
CA SER A 5 -18.03 4.86 -18.20
C SER A 5 -17.62 3.42 -18.44
N GLY A 6 -17.76 2.58 -17.42
CA GLY A 6 -17.32 1.19 -17.49
C GLY A 6 -17.70 0.41 -16.23
N ILE A 7 -17.27 -0.84 -16.19
CA ILE A 7 -17.37 -1.68 -14.99
C ILE A 7 -16.02 -1.62 -14.28
N TYR A 8 -16.06 -1.28 -13.00
CA TYR A 8 -14.89 -1.16 -12.16
C TYR A 8 -15.12 -1.85 -10.82
N HIS A 9 -14.03 -2.29 -10.19
CA HIS A 9 -14.07 -2.82 -8.84
C HIS A 9 -14.11 -1.67 -7.85
N HIS A 10 -15.15 -1.63 -7.05
CA HIS A 10 -15.46 -0.49 -6.20
C HIS A 10 -16.03 -0.93 -4.86
N TYR A 11 -15.73 -0.15 -3.82
CA TYR A 11 -16.28 -0.27 -2.49
C TYR A 11 -16.35 1.09 -1.79
N GLU A 12 -17.46 1.36 -1.12
CA GLU A 12 -17.62 2.53 -0.26
C GLU A 12 -17.56 2.11 1.20
N ASP A 13 -16.66 2.73 1.96
CA ASP A 13 -16.65 2.64 3.41
C ASP A 13 -17.29 3.88 4.01
N MET A 14 -18.60 3.80 4.31
CA MET A 14 -19.32 4.90 4.95
C MET A 14 -18.86 5.18 6.39
N GLU A 15 -18.34 4.19 7.11
CA GLU A 15 -17.84 4.38 8.48
C GLU A 15 -16.54 5.20 8.47
N ASN A 16 -15.64 4.88 7.54
CA ASN A 16 -14.37 5.58 7.40
C ASN A 16 -14.44 6.76 6.42
N MET A 17 -15.56 6.94 5.71
CA MET A 17 -15.80 7.99 4.71
C MET A 17 -14.75 7.97 3.59
N VAL A 18 -14.54 6.78 3.00
CA VAL A 18 -13.55 6.53 1.94
C VAL A 18 -14.19 5.75 0.80
N GLU A 19 -13.93 6.20 -0.42
CA GLU A 19 -14.20 5.47 -1.66
C GLU A 19 -12.95 4.71 -2.08
N VAL A 20 -13.10 3.43 -2.42
CA VAL A 20 -12.00 2.59 -2.87
C VAL A 20 -12.31 2.06 -4.26
N LEU A 21 -11.43 2.36 -5.20
CA LEU A 21 -11.60 2.06 -6.62
C LEU A 21 -10.37 1.38 -7.18
N GLU A 22 -10.53 0.23 -7.82
CA GLU A 22 -9.46 -0.46 -8.52
C GLU A 22 -9.61 -0.31 -10.05
N LEU A 23 -8.50 0.07 -10.69
CA LEU A 23 -8.37 0.26 -12.12
C LEU A 23 -7.34 -0.70 -12.69
N GLY A 24 -7.75 -1.58 -13.60
CA GLY A 24 -6.84 -2.46 -14.32
C GLY A 24 -5.86 -1.68 -15.21
N LEU A 25 -4.59 -2.04 -15.14
CA LEU A 25 -3.50 -1.54 -15.97
C LEU A 25 -2.90 -2.68 -16.79
N TRP A 26 -2.32 -2.34 -17.94
CA TRP A 26 -1.54 -3.27 -18.78
C TRP A 26 -2.22 -4.64 -18.97
N GLU A 27 -3.48 -4.62 -19.41
CA GLU A 27 -4.26 -5.85 -19.67
C GLU A 27 -4.40 -6.76 -18.43
N GLY A 28 -4.43 -6.18 -17.23
CA GLY A 28 -4.61 -6.90 -15.98
C GLY A 28 -3.32 -7.42 -15.34
N LYS A 29 -2.15 -7.09 -15.91
CA LYS A 29 -0.84 -7.43 -15.30
C LYS A 29 -0.52 -6.58 -14.08
N ALA A 30 -1.17 -5.42 -13.96
CA ALA A 30 -1.08 -4.55 -12.81
C ALA A 30 -2.46 -3.92 -12.56
N SER A 31 -2.69 -3.43 -11.36
CA SER A 31 -3.84 -2.58 -11.07
C SER A 31 -3.40 -1.38 -10.24
N MET A 32 -4.15 -0.29 -10.37
CA MET A 32 -4.00 0.90 -9.56
C MET A 32 -5.22 1.00 -8.66
N VAL A 33 -4.98 1.05 -7.35
CA VAL A 33 -6.04 1.27 -6.36
C VAL A 33 -6.01 2.74 -5.95
N LEU A 34 -7.15 3.41 -6.12
CA LEU A 34 -7.39 4.77 -5.69
C LEU A 34 -8.21 4.75 -4.41
N LEU A 35 -7.65 5.37 -3.36
CA LEU A 35 -8.32 5.60 -2.09
C LEU A 35 -8.68 7.08 -2.04
N LEU A 36 -9.96 7.39 -2.18
CA LEU A 36 -10.46 8.76 -2.27
C LEU A 36 -11.25 9.08 -1.00
N PRO A 37 -10.87 10.11 -0.23
CA PRO A 37 -11.73 10.57 0.85
C PRO A 37 -13.01 11.15 0.26
N PHE A 38 -14.14 10.97 0.94
CA PHE A 38 -15.38 11.64 0.55
C PHE A 38 -15.20 13.16 0.66
N HIS A 39 -16.01 13.94 -0.07
CA HIS A 39 -15.81 15.39 -0.26
C HIS A 39 -15.64 16.22 1.02
N VAL A 40 -16.14 15.73 2.16
CA VAL A 40 -16.09 16.40 3.46
C VAL A 40 -14.78 16.13 4.22
N GLU A 41 -13.97 15.18 3.75
CA GLU A 41 -12.87 14.59 4.49
C GLU A 41 -11.50 14.94 3.92
N SER A 42 -10.51 15.12 4.81
CA SER A 42 -9.16 15.46 4.40
C SER A 42 -8.32 14.24 4.01
N LEU A 43 -7.41 14.42 3.05
CA LEU A 43 -6.43 13.40 2.68
C LEU A 43 -5.50 13.03 3.86
N ALA A 44 -5.23 13.99 4.76
CA ALA A 44 -4.42 13.76 5.96
C ALA A 44 -5.09 12.75 6.92
N ARG A 45 -6.41 12.83 7.09
CA ARG A 45 -7.15 11.84 7.89
C ARG A 45 -7.05 10.47 7.25
N LEU A 46 -7.29 10.37 5.93
CA LEU A 46 -7.15 9.11 5.20
C LEU A 46 -5.76 8.50 5.41
N HIS A 47 -4.69 9.30 5.31
CA HIS A 47 -3.33 8.83 5.54
C HIS A 47 -3.14 8.18 6.92
N CYS A 48 -3.74 8.74 7.98
CA CYS A 48 -3.68 8.14 9.32
C CYS A 48 -4.47 6.82 9.45
N LEU A 49 -5.43 6.56 8.56
CA LEU A 49 -6.22 5.32 8.55
C LEU A 49 -5.53 4.19 7.78
N LEU A 50 -4.46 4.48 7.02
CA LEU A 50 -3.76 3.50 6.20
C LEU A 50 -2.97 2.52 7.07
N THR A 51 -3.64 1.44 7.46
CA THR A 51 -3.03 0.24 8.04
C THR A 51 -3.17 -0.92 7.08
N LYS A 52 -2.23 -1.87 7.13
CA LYS A 52 -2.24 -3.07 6.26
C LYS A 52 -3.59 -3.81 6.35
N ASP A 53 -4.02 -4.15 7.56
CA ASP A 53 -5.25 -4.91 7.80
C ASP A 53 -6.50 -4.20 7.24
N ARG A 54 -6.52 -2.87 7.32
CA ARG A 54 -7.65 -2.07 6.82
C ARG A 54 -7.68 -2.02 5.31
N VAL A 55 -6.52 -1.84 4.68
CA VAL A 55 -6.40 -1.88 3.22
C VAL A 55 -6.80 -3.25 2.69
N GLU A 56 -6.30 -4.34 3.29
CA GLU A 56 -6.70 -5.71 2.91
C GLU A 56 -8.21 -5.93 3.07
N LYS A 57 -8.81 -5.43 4.16
CA LYS A 57 -10.26 -5.48 4.38
C LYS A 57 -11.05 -4.71 3.32
N TRP A 58 -10.56 -3.54 2.88
CA TRP A 58 -11.19 -2.78 1.81
C TRP A 58 -11.11 -3.49 0.47
N LEU A 59 -9.92 -4.01 0.12
CA LEU A 59 -9.72 -4.75 -1.13
C LEU A 59 -10.60 -6.01 -1.19
N GLY A 60 -10.74 -6.74 -0.07
CA GLY A 60 -11.57 -7.94 0.00
C GLY A 60 -13.09 -7.69 -0.09
N LYS A 61 -13.54 -6.44 0.01
CA LYS A 61 -14.97 -6.06 -0.07
C LYS A 61 -15.37 -5.42 -1.40
N MET A 62 -14.42 -5.25 -2.33
CA MET A 62 -14.71 -4.67 -3.63
C MET A 62 -15.68 -5.52 -4.44
N SER A 63 -16.54 -4.83 -5.19
CA SER A 63 -17.50 -5.46 -6.08
C SER A 63 -17.52 -4.78 -7.44
N SER A 64 -17.83 -5.54 -8.49
CA SER A 64 -17.96 -5.01 -9.85
C SER A 64 -19.18 -4.11 -9.95
N THR A 65 -18.96 -2.82 -10.19
CA THR A 65 -20.01 -1.80 -10.27
C THR A 65 -19.89 -1.03 -11.59
N SER A 66 -21.02 -0.77 -12.26
CA SER A 66 -21.06 0.09 -13.44
C SER A 66 -21.09 1.56 -13.01
N MET A 67 -20.11 2.33 -13.47
CA MET A 67 -19.95 3.73 -13.06
C MET A 67 -19.23 4.58 -14.11
N ALA A 68 -19.42 5.90 -13.99
CA ALA A 68 -18.74 6.90 -14.80
C ALA A 68 -17.60 7.54 -13.99
N LEU A 69 -16.36 7.34 -14.42
CA LEU A 69 -15.16 7.85 -13.78
C LEU A 69 -14.67 9.11 -14.46
N SER A 70 -14.38 10.13 -13.64
CA SER A 70 -13.76 11.39 -14.07
C SER A 70 -12.45 11.59 -13.31
N LEU A 71 -11.32 11.39 -13.98
CA LEU A 71 -10.00 11.55 -13.37
C LEU A 71 -9.19 12.66 -14.04
N PRO A 72 -8.38 13.42 -13.28
CA PRO A 72 -7.46 14.38 -13.87
C PRO A 72 -6.37 13.66 -14.67
N ARG A 73 -5.97 14.26 -15.81
CA ARG A 73 -4.75 13.83 -16.50
C ARG A 73 -3.57 14.32 -15.68
N THR A 74 -2.95 13.43 -14.93
CA THR A 74 -1.82 13.78 -14.05
C THR A 74 -0.56 13.03 -14.47
N LYS A 75 0.58 13.70 -14.33
CA LYS A 75 1.92 13.10 -14.39
C LYS A 75 2.51 13.24 -13.00
N ILE A 76 2.60 12.13 -12.28
CA ILE A 76 3.19 12.11 -10.94
C ILE A 76 4.68 11.76 -11.11
N SER A 77 5.55 12.64 -10.65
CA SER A 77 6.99 12.42 -10.58
C SER A 77 7.47 12.94 -9.23
N SER A 78 8.22 12.14 -8.49
CA SER A 78 8.79 12.53 -7.21
C SER A 78 10.20 11.95 -7.10
N THR A 79 11.12 12.74 -6.58
CA THR A 79 12.50 12.31 -6.28
C THR A 79 12.64 12.24 -4.78
N ILE A 80 12.83 11.03 -4.26
CA ILE A 80 12.97 10.78 -2.82
C ILE A 80 14.39 10.30 -2.57
N SER A 81 15.11 10.97 -1.66
CA SER A 81 16.43 10.53 -1.22
C SER A 81 16.29 9.38 -0.22
N LEU A 82 16.76 8.19 -0.60
CA LEU A 82 16.75 7.00 0.27
C LEU A 82 17.67 7.15 1.50
N GLN A 83 18.64 8.07 1.45
CA GLN A 83 19.56 8.34 2.56
C GLN A 83 18.89 9.09 3.72
N CYS A 84 17.76 9.75 3.47
CA CYS A 84 17.04 10.56 4.45
C CYS A 84 15.79 9.84 5.01
N PHE A 85 15.63 8.53 4.74
CA PHE A 85 14.60 7.74 5.42
C PHE A 85 14.92 7.74 6.92
N PRO A 86 13.97 8.11 7.80
CA PRO A 86 14.24 8.19 9.22
C PRO A 86 14.68 6.81 9.70
N TYR A 87 15.80 6.80 10.44
CA TYR A 87 16.47 5.65 11.07
C TYR A 87 15.55 4.62 11.76
N ARG A 88 14.26 4.93 11.96
CA ARG A 88 13.22 4.09 12.55
C ARG A 88 12.98 2.77 11.80
N LEU A 89 13.13 2.71 10.48
CA LEU A 89 13.05 1.43 9.74
C LEU A 89 14.37 0.64 9.80
N MET A 90 15.50 1.33 9.83
CA MET A 90 16.83 0.72 9.97
C MET A 90 17.03 0.07 11.34
N THR A 91 16.45 0.60 12.42
CA THR A 91 16.52 -0.03 13.76
C THR A 91 15.81 -1.39 13.80
N LEU A 92 14.67 -1.51 13.10
CA LEU A 92 13.89 -2.75 13.05
C LEU A 92 14.64 -3.84 12.28
N LEU A 93 15.24 -3.49 11.14
CA LEU A 93 16.06 -4.42 10.37
C LEU A 93 17.32 -4.80 11.15
N ALA A 94 18.05 -3.84 11.73
CA ALA A 94 19.25 -4.12 12.52
C ALA A 94 18.97 -5.03 13.72
N SER A 95 17.81 -4.87 14.39
CA SER A 95 17.40 -5.78 15.47
C SER A 95 17.13 -7.20 14.96
N GLN A 96 16.52 -7.35 13.79
CA GLN A 96 16.24 -8.66 13.20
C GLN A 96 17.53 -9.36 12.71
N THR A 97 18.46 -8.60 12.11
CA THR A 97 19.76 -9.13 11.64
C THR A 97 20.69 -9.47 12.80
N PHE A 98 20.65 -8.71 13.90
CA PHE A 98 21.45 -9.01 15.10
C PHE A 98 21.01 -10.30 15.77
N VAL A 99 19.71 -10.59 15.84
CA VAL A 99 19.19 -11.87 16.33
C VAL A 99 19.60 -13.03 15.41
N LEU A 100 19.61 -12.83 14.08
CA LEU A 100 20.05 -13.85 13.12
C LEU A 100 21.54 -14.16 13.23
N LEU A 101 22.39 -13.14 13.46
CA LEU A 101 23.84 -13.30 13.62
C LEU A 101 24.23 -13.93 14.96
N GLN A 102 23.45 -13.75 16.03
CA GLN A 102 23.69 -14.43 17.31
C GLN A 102 23.21 -15.90 17.33
N GLY A 103 22.37 -16.31 16.36
CA GLY A 103 21.99 -17.71 16.15
C GLY A 103 23.01 -18.54 15.35
N LEU A 104 23.98 -17.89 14.70
CA LEU A 104 25.10 -18.52 13.99
C LEU A 104 26.36 -18.51 14.88
N GLY A 105 26.26 -19.15 16.04
CA GLY A 105 27.44 -19.50 16.84
C GLY A 105 28.18 -20.68 16.21
N PRO A 106 29.52 -20.74 16.32
CA PRO A 106 30.31 -21.80 15.69
C PRO A 106 29.98 -23.17 16.30
N GLU A 107 29.51 -24.08 15.45
CA GLU A 107 29.50 -25.52 15.71
C GLU A 107 30.94 -25.94 16.03
N ARG A 108 31.19 -26.31 17.29
CA ARG A 108 32.48 -26.82 17.74
C ARG A 108 32.65 -28.24 17.20
N ASP A 109 33.20 -28.33 15.99
CA ASP A 109 33.72 -29.58 15.46
C ASP A 109 34.91 -30.04 16.31
N ASN A 110 34.60 -31.00 17.18
CA ASN A 110 35.54 -31.75 18.00
C ASN A 110 36.14 -32.87 17.16
N ILE A 111 37.29 -32.62 16.53
CA ILE A 111 38.09 -33.58 15.74
C ILE A 111 39.53 -33.01 15.78
N LEU A 112 40.64 -33.60 16.25
CA LEU A 112 41.16 -34.96 16.42
C LEU A 112 42.48 -34.84 17.24
N GLY A 113 42.88 -35.91 17.95
CA GLY A 113 44.30 -36.29 18.08
C GLY A 113 45.03 -35.88 19.35
#